data_AF-A0A0Q6N0D1-F1
#
_entry.id   AF-A0A0Q6N0D1-F1
#
_cell.length_a   1.000
_cell.length_b   1.000
_cell.length_c   1.000
_cell.angle_alpha   90.00
_cell.angle_beta   90.00
_cell.angle_gamma   90.00
#
_symmetry.space_group_name_H-M   'P 1'
#
loop_
_entity.id
_entity.type
_entity.pdbx_description
1 polymer ?
#
loop_
_entity_poly.entity_id
_entity_poly.type
_entity_poly.pdbx_seq_one_letter_code
_entity_poly.pdbx_strand_id
1 'polypeptide(L)'
;MIAALVLPLLQACGGNSEEDQGSVRLVNATTDFALLDAYRDDSGMVNSVAAGSASGYANLDEDDYTFKISQTGSGTTAASTGGSVSAGSHYALLAYASGSALQVSYLTEDEDAPSSGQAKLRFMNTAGVEAGAVDVYVGQVACNALGSTSIAAASGLSTSTSATSPTAYTTFGAGTYHVCVTAANVKSDVRLDIPALTLGNQQVATLVLTRSSGGVLVNGLVVSQRGAVTPSANLSTRVRVVTSTLATTDKVSVAVNGTAIATNYPAANIGGYRLVTAGTLAVTVNGASVDVGTANAPSGGDLTLLVTGDLASPKLSVITDDNTPSTGVAEPVKLRLINGVNGLSGGVTLTLDNDIIGDDVAFGTASAPMTVAASDKSATIAANNGSNLLWQTTDQTLTAGKVYTVFVLGNATTVGTDTKLRADR
;
A
#
# COMPACT_ATOMS: atom_id res chain seq x y z
N MET A 1 0.87 16.91 81.74
CA MET A 1 1.74 16.73 80.56
C MET A 1 1.43 15.36 79.98
N ILE A 2 0.86 15.33 78.78
CA ILE A 2 0.49 14.11 78.05
C ILE A 2 1.72 13.75 77.20
N ALA A 3 2.24 12.54 77.38
CA ALA A 3 3.34 12.00 76.58
C ALA A 3 2.77 11.47 75.25
N ALA A 4 3.09 12.14 74.14
CA ALA A 4 2.74 11.71 72.80
C ALA A 4 3.78 10.71 72.29
N LEU A 5 3.32 9.49 72.00
CA LEU A 5 4.09 8.41 71.39
C LEU A 5 4.15 8.67 69.88
N VAL A 6 5.33 9.02 69.36
CA VAL A 6 5.56 9.22 67.92
C VAL A 6 6.01 7.89 67.31
N LEU A 7 5.17 7.28 66.49
CA LEU A 7 5.54 6.16 65.61
C LEU A 7 6.34 6.69 64.41
N PRO A 8 7.48 6.09 64.03
CA PRO A 8 8.09 6.35 62.75
C PRO A 8 7.31 5.60 61.66
N LEU A 9 6.71 6.33 60.74
CA LEU A 9 6.25 5.79 59.45
C LEU A 9 7.50 5.35 58.68
N LEU A 10 7.69 4.04 58.53
CA LEU A 10 8.58 3.51 57.50
C LEU A 10 7.98 3.91 56.14
N GLN A 11 8.65 4.85 55.47
CA GLN A 11 8.55 5.05 54.04
C GLN A 11 9.01 3.76 53.36
N ALA A 12 8.06 2.96 52.89
CA ALA A 12 8.35 1.88 51.96
C ALA A 12 8.73 2.51 50.61
N CYS A 13 10.04 2.71 50.40
CA CYS A 13 10.58 2.76 49.05
C CYS A 13 10.45 1.35 48.46
N GLY A 14 9.33 1.10 47.75
CA GLY A 14 9.23 -0.04 46.83
C GLY A 14 10.21 0.20 45.68
N GLY A 15 11.39 -0.41 45.77
CA GLY A 15 12.27 -0.53 44.63
C GLY A 15 11.72 -1.64 43.74
N ASN A 16 11.06 -1.27 42.63
CA ASN A 16 10.83 -2.23 41.56
C ASN A 16 12.21 -2.55 40.98
N SER A 17 12.72 -3.73 41.32
CA SER A 17 13.81 -4.34 40.57
C SER A 17 13.31 -4.59 39.14
N GLU A 18 14.20 -4.44 38.15
CA GLU A 18 13.91 -4.76 36.74
C GLU A 18 13.42 -6.22 36.55
N GLU A 19 13.56 -7.06 37.58
CA GLU A 19 13.11 -8.45 37.64
C GLU A 19 11.57 -8.62 37.62
N ASP A 20 10.79 -7.59 37.98
CA ASP A 20 9.32 -7.63 38.00
C ASP A 20 8.66 -6.94 36.79
N GLN A 21 9.45 -6.56 35.78
CA GLN A 21 8.98 -5.78 34.62
C GLN A 21 9.05 -6.57 33.32
N GLY A 22 8.09 -6.34 32.44
CA GLY A 22 8.14 -6.72 31.03
C GLY A 22 8.55 -5.55 30.14
N SER A 23 8.95 -5.84 28.91
CA SER A 23 9.47 -4.86 27.93
C SER A 23 8.52 -4.71 26.75
N VAL A 24 8.03 -3.50 26.47
CA VAL A 24 7.14 -3.23 25.33
C VAL A 24 7.73 -2.15 24.42
N ARG A 25 7.72 -2.37 23.09
CA ARG A 25 8.10 -1.36 22.10
C ARG A 25 7.00 -1.10 21.09
N LEU A 26 6.99 0.08 20.47
CA LEU A 26 6.16 0.40 19.31
C LEU A 26 6.96 0.16 18.03
N VAL A 27 6.38 -0.57 17.09
CA VAL A 27 6.84 -0.70 15.70
C VAL A 27 5.85 0.03 14.81
N ASN A 28 6.31 1.07 14.11
CA ASN A 28 5.49 1.79 13.13
C ASN A 28 5.66 1.14 11.75
N ALA A 29 4.77 0.21 11.41
CA ALA A 29 4.71 -0.47 10.12
C ALA A 29 3.74 0.22 9.12
N THR A 30 3.48 1.51 9.30
CA THR A 30 2.66 2.29 8.39
C THR A 30 3.52 2.96 7.30
N THR A 31 2.88 3.34 6.21
CA THR A 31 3.44 4.27 5.21
C THR A 31 2.79 5.66 5.28
N ASP A 32 1.69 5.78 6.02
CA ASP A 32 0.78 6.93 5.97
C ASP A 32 0.94 7.85 7.18
N PHE A 33 1.41 7.29 8.30
CA PHE A 33 1.59 8.00 9.54
C PHE A 33 3.08 8.15 9.82
N ALA A 34 3.62 9.31 9.44
CA ALA A 34 5.04 9.59 9.50
C ALA A 34 5.62 9.40 10.91
N LEU A 35 4.87 9.79 11.95
CA LEU A 35 5.26 9.69 13.36
C LEU A 35 4.06 9.22 14.19
N LEU A 36 4.30 8.24 15.06
CA LEU A 36 3.30 7.71 16.00
C LEU A 36 3.80 7.79 17.44
N ASP A 37 2.86 8.00 18.35
CA ASP A 37 3.05 7.90 19.80
C ASP A 37 2.27 6.69 20.34
N ALA A 38 2.77 6.07 21.41
CA ALA A 38 2.06 5.02 22.14
C ALA A 38 1.90 5.37 23.62
N TYR A 39 0.78 4.93 24.18
CA TYR A 39 0.36 5.12 25.56
C TYR A 39 -0.02 3.76 26.15
N ARG A 40 0.24 3.60 27.44
CA ARG A 40 -0.34 2.53 28.27
C ARG A 40 -1.49 3.15 29.07
N ASP A 41 -2.69 2.64 28.88
CA ASP A 41 -3.95 3.24 29.30
C ASP A 41 -4.04 4.71 28.86
N ASP A 42 -3.85 5.66 29.78
CA ASP A 42 -3.85 7.11 29.51
C ASP A 42 -2.47 7.76 29.74
N SER A 43 -1.44 6.97 30.02
CA SER A 43 -0.07 7.43 30.30
C SER A 43 0.86 7.22 29.11
N GLY A 44 1.66 8.22 28.77
CA GLY A 44 2.62 8.14 27.66
C GLY A 44 3.65 7.04 27.86
N MET A 45 3.92 6.25 26.81
CA MET A 45 4.89 5.15 26.79
C MET A 45 6.11 5.48 25.92
N VAL A 46 5.90 5.75 24.64
CA VAL A 46 6.95 6.18 23.69
C VAL A 46 6.37 7.20 22.70
N ASN A 47 7.22 8.05 22.13
CA ASN A 47 6.79 9.12 21.22
C ASN A 47 7.64 9.20 19.96
N SER A 48 7.09 9.85 18.93
CA SER A 48 7.77 10.19 17.67
C SER A 48 8.41 9.00 16.95
N VAL A 49 7.74 7.84 16.96
CA VAL A 49 8.24 6.64 16.28
C VAL A 49 8.00 6.76 14.78
N ALA A 50 9.09 6.87 14.03
CA ALA A 50 9.06 7.08 12.58
C ALA A 50 8.53 5.86 11.82
N ALA A 51 7.83 6.12 10.72
CA ALA A 51 7.40 5.08 9.77
C ALA A 51 8.57 4.20 9.34
N GLY A 52 8.37 2.87 9.35
CA GLY A 52 9.40 1.89 9.02
C GLY A 52 10.45 1.65 10.12
N SER A 53 10.21 2.09 11.35
CA SER A 53 11.13 1.95 12.48
C SER A 53 10.45 1.43 13.74
N ALA A 54 11.22 1.25 14.81
CA ALA A 54 10.73 0.93 16.14
C ALA A 54 11.29 1.88 17.20
N SER A 55 10.56 2.05 18.29
CA SER A 55 11.09 2.67 19.50
C SER A 55 12.10 1.75 20.20
N GLY A 56 12.78 2.30 21.21
CA GLY A 56 13.32 1.47 22.30
C GLY A 56 12.19 0.81 23.11
N TYR A 57 12.55 -0.11 23.99
CA TYR A 57 11.61 -0.72 24.92
C TYR A 57 11.28 0.24 26.08
N ALA A 58 10.01 0.29 26.44
CA ALA A 58 9.55 0.80 27.72
C ALA A 58 9.36 -0.39 28.66
N ASN A 59 9.90 -0.30 29.88
CA ASN A 59 9.70 -1.31 30.90
C ASN A 59 8.43 -1.00 31.69
N LEU A 60 7.52 -1.96 31.75
CA LEU A 60 6.23 -1.87 32.41
C LEU A 60 6.15 -2.96 33.47
N ASP A 61 5.49 -2.66 34.59
CA ASP A 61 5.23 -3.66 35.62
C ASP A 61 4.31 -4.76 35.05
N GLU A 62 4.34 -5.96 35.65
CA GLU A 62 3.42 -7.03 35.28
C GLU A 62 1.96 -6.62 35.54
N ASP A 63 1.17 -6.46 34.47
CA ASP A 63 -0.25 -6.10 34.53
C ASP A 63 -0.93 -6.30 33.15
N ASP A 64 -2.25 -6.14 33.13
CA ASP A 64 -3.06 -6.00 31.92
C ASP A 64 -3.21 -4.52 31.53
N TYR A 65 -2.76 -4.17 30.32
CA TYR A 65 -2.83 -2.79 29.82
C TYR A 65 -3.74 -2.64 28.61
N THR A 66 -4.33 -1.46 28.46
CA THR A 66 -4.84 -0.99 27.17
C THR A 66 -3.79 -0.13 26.48
N PHE A 67 -3.19 -0.63 25.41
CA PHE A 67 -2.27 0.16 24.61
C PHE A 67 -3.03 1.02 23.61
N LYS A 68 -2.72 2.31 23.57
CA LYS A 68 -3.32 3.29 22.64
C LYS A 68 -2.25 3.89 21.75
N ILE A 69 -2.54 4.00 20.46
CA ILE A 69 -1.66 4.59 19.46
C ILE A 69 -2.31 5.86 18.91
N SER A 70 -1.54 6.93 18.79
CA SER A 70 -1.97 8.18 18.16
C SER A 70 -0.93 8.65 17.14
N GLN A 71 -1.38 9.49 16.20
CA GLN A 71 -0.45 10.27 15.40
C GLN A 71 0.21 11.32 16.30
N THR A 72 1.53 11.46 16.22
CA THR A 72 2.28 12.39 17.07
C THR A 72 1.70 13.80 16.98
N GLY A 73 1.39 14.38 18.14
CA GLY A 73 0.82 15.72 18.25
C GLY A 73 -0.70 15.83 18.04
N SER A 74 -1.41 14.75 17.70
CA SER A 74 -2.88 14.79 17.52
C SER A 74 -3.66 14.83 18.84
N GLY A 75 -3.10 14.26 19.91
CA GLY A 75 -3.78 14.05 21.19
C GLY A 75 -4.99 13.09 21.15
N THR A 76 -5.26 12.49 19.99
CA THR A 76 -6.44 11.64 19.77
C THR A 76 -6.00 10.20 19.52
N THR A 77 -6.56 9.25 20.27
CA THR A 77 -6.31 7.82 20.05
C THR A 77 -6.87 7.41 18.69
N ALA A 78 -6.01 6.86 17.83
CA ALA A 78 -6.35 6.40 16.50
C ALA A 78 -6.53 4.88 16.43
N ALA A 79 -5.85 4.12 17.30
CA ALA A 79 -6.01 2.67 17.45
C ALA A 79 -5.74 2.25 18.89
N SER A 80 -6.32 1.12 19.32
CA SER A 80 -6.03 0.55 20.63
C SER A 80 -6.11 -0.98 20.63
N THR A 81 -5.33 -1.63 21.50
CA THR A 81 -5.40 -3.07 21.77
C THR A 81 -5.16 -3.33 23.25
N GLY A 82 -5.77 -4.38 23.80
CA GLY A 82 -5.39 -4.93 25.10
C GLY A 82 -4.13 -5.79 24.99
N GLY A 83 -3.40 -5.95 26.09
CA GLY A 83 -2.29 -6.89 26.20
C GLY A 83 -1.82 -7.06 27.65
N SER A 84 -1.58 -8.31 28.04
CA SER A 84 -0.96 -8.67 29.32
C SER A 84 0.56 -8.60 29.18
N VAL A 85 1.20 -7.87 30.08
CA VAL A 85 2.66 -7.79 30.19
C VAL A 85 3.08 -8.65 31.37
N SER A 86 3.99 -9.60 31.14
CA SER A 86 4.56 -10.45 32.18
C SER A 86 6.01 -10.07 32.46
N ALA A 87 6.45 -10.25 33.70
CA ALA A 87 7.84 -10.03 34.11
C ALA A 87 8.82 -10.82 33.22
N GLY A 88 9.91 -10.17 32.79
CA GLY A 88 10.96 -10.75 31.94
C GLY A 88 10.59 -11.01 30.47
N SER A 89 9.34 -10.75 30.07
CA SER A 89 8.85 -11.00 28.71
C SER A 89 8.95 -9.74 27.82
N HIS A 90 8.99 -9.94 26.50
CA HIS A 90 9.18 -8.88 25.52
C HIS A 90 8.04 -8.86 24.51
N TYR A 91 7.58 -7.65 24.16
CA TYR A 91 6.43 -7.45 23.30
C TYR A 91 6.64 -6.30 22.32
N ALA A 92 5.99 -6.41 21.16
CA ALA A 92 5.89 -5.36 20.17
C ALA A 92 4.42 -4.99 19.92
N LEU A 93 4.13 -3.69 19.98
CA LEU A 93 2.94 -3.09 19.41
C LEU A 93 3.23 -2.80 17.94
N LEU A 94 2.75 -3.65 17.03
CA LEU A 94 2.88 -3.43 15.60
C LEU A 94 1.72 -2.55 15.11
N ALA A 95 1.99 -1.28 14.89
CA ALA A 95 1.03 -0.34 14.30
C ALA A 95 1.08 -0.41 12.77
N TYR A 96 -0.07 -0.53 12.11
CA TYR A 96 -0.18 -0.62 10.65
C TYR A 96 -1.44 0.09 10.14
N ALA A 97 -1.43 0.45 8.86
CA ALA A 97 -2.61 0.97 8.19
C ALA A 97 -3.36 -0.17 7.49
N SER A 98 -4.67 -0.23 7.69
CA SER A 98 -5.57 -1.08 6.92
C SER A 98 -6.65 -0.18 6.33
N GLY A 99 -6.55 0.12 5.04
CA GLY A 99 -7.35 1.18 4.47
C GLY A 99 -6.91 2.57 4.95
N SER A 100 -7.86 3.38 5.45
CA SER A 100 -7.58 4.71 6.04
C SER A 100 -7.43 4.69 7.56
N ALA A 101 -7.63 3.53 8.19
CA ALA A 101 -7.61 3.41 9.64
C ALA A 101 -6.24 2.92 10.12
N LEU A 102 -5.76 3.52 11.20
CA LEU A 102 -4.67 2.96 11.97
C LEU A 102 -5.20 1.75 12.74
N GLN A 103 -4.39 0.70 12.80
CA GLN A 103 -4.63 -0.53 13.56
C GLN A 103 -3.37 -0.85 14.35
N VAL A 104 -3.51 -1.68 15.39
CA VAL A 104 -2.38 -2.13 16.21
C VAL A 104 -2.55 -3.60 16.59
N SER A 105 -1.46 -4.35 16.52
CA SER A 105 -1.40 -5.74 16.98
C SER A 105 -0.38 -5.88 18.10
N TYR A 106 -0.74 -6.68 19.11
CA TYR A 106 0.14 -7.03 20.22
C TYR A 106 0.85 -8.34 19.93
N LEU A 107 2.18 -8.31 19.83
CA LEU A 107 2.99 -9.47 19.43
C LEU A 107 3.99 -9.82 20.54
N THR A 108 4.13 -11.11 20.84
CA THR A 108 5.22 -11.62 21.68
C THR A 108 6.54 -11.65 20.90
N GLU A 109 7.63 -11.38 21.63
CA GLU A 109 9.01 -11.31 21.15
C GLU A 109 9.96 -12.20 21.98
N ASP A 110 9.43 -13.33 22.47
CA ASP A 110 10.14 -14.33 23.28
C ASP A 110 10.26 -15.70 22.61
N GLU A 111 10.25 -15.75 21.27
CA GLU A 111 10.53 -17.00 20.55
C GLU A 111 11.99 -17.42 20.77
N ASP A 112 12.20 -18.69 21.11
CA ASP A 112 13.55 -19.23 21.30
C ASP A 112 14.38 -19.12 20.03
N ALA A 113 15.65 -18.74 20.21
CA ALA A 113 16.63 -18.75 19.13
C ALA A 113 16.74 -20.15 18.49
N PRO A 114 16.78 -20.27 17.15
CA PRO A 114 17.04 -21.56 16.51
C PRO A 114 18.49 -22.00 16.74
N SER A 115 18.84 -23.23 16.37
CA SER A 115 20.22 -23.71 16.48
C SER A 115 21.19 -22.88 15.63
N SER A 116 22.47 -22.86 16.02
CA SER A 116 23.54 -22.22 15.25
C SER A 116 23.52 -22.64 13.76
N GLY A 117 23.70 -21.66 12.87
CA GLY A 117 23.59 -21.79 11.42
C GLY A 117 22.18 -21.58 10.86
N GLN A 118 21.16 -21.35 11.70
CA GLN A 118 19.76 -21.20 11.28
C GLN A 118 19.15 -19.86 11.68
N ALA A 119 18.00 -19.54 11.10
CA ALA A 119 17.13 -18.40 11.42
C ALA A 119 15.66 -18.85 11.40
N LYS A 120 14.78 -18.13 12.10
CA LYS A 120 13.32 -18.31 12.06
C LYS A 120 12.68 -17.09 11.40
N LEU A 121 11.76 -17.34 10.47
CA LEU A 121 10.98 -16.30 9.80
C LEU A 121 9.49 -16.65 9.84
N ARG A 122 8.66 -15.67 10.20
CA ARG A 122 7.19 -15.72 10.06
C ARG A 122 6.68 -14.53 9.26
N PHE A 123 5.42 -14.56 8.87
CA PHE A 123 4.83 -13.58 7.95
C PHE A 123 3.55 -12.97 8.50
N MET A 124 3.33 -11.70 8.16
CA MET A 124 2.09 -10.97 8.38
C MET A 124 1.72 -10.21 7.11
N ASN A 125 0.45 -10.20 6.73
CA ASN A 125 -0.08 -9.33 5.68
C ASN A 125 -0.99 -8.28 6.32
N THR A 126 -0.52 -7.04 6.41
CA THR A 126 -1.31 -5.91 6.92
C THR A 126 -1.96 -5.10 5.79
N ALA A 127 -1.64 -5.41 4.53
CA ALA A 127 -2.09 -4.70 3.33
C ALA A 127 -3.29 -5.37 2.63
N GLY A 128 -3.98 -6.30 3.29
CA GLY A 128 -4.95 -7.19 2.66
C GLY A 128 -6.20 -6.51 2.11
N VAL A 129 -6.57 -5.33 2.60
CA VAL A 129 -7.67 -4.53 2.01
C VAL A 129 -7.29 -4.04 0.62
N GLU A 130 -6.03 -3.67 0.41
CA GLU A 130 -5.45 -3.16 -0.83
C GLU A 130 -4.92 -4.31 -1.72
N ALA A 131 -4.00 -5.09 -1.20
CA ALA A 131 -3.27 -6.13 -1.91
C ALA A 131 -3.92 -7.52 -1.80
N GLY A 132 -5.13 -7.66 -1.28
CA GLY A 132 -5.82 -8.95 -1.18
C GLY A 132 -5.02 -10.04 -0.43
N ALA A 133 -5.41 -11.30 -0.63
CA ALA A 133 -4.64 -12.44 -0.14
C ALA A 133 -3.38 -12.68 -1.01
N VAL A 134 -2.28 -13.06 -0.37
CA VAL A 134 -0.98 -13.25 -1.04
C VAL A 134 -0.34 -14.59 -0.67
N ASP A 135 0.51 -15.09 -1.55
CA ASP A 135 1.44 -16.17 -1.26
C ASP A 135 2.85 -15.61 -1.11
N VAL A 136 3.65 -16.20 -0.21
CA VAL A 136 5.05 -15.82 0.00
C VAL A 136 5.94 -17.00 -0.31
N TYR A 137 6.91 -16.77 -1.19
CA TYR A 137 7.93 -17.73 -1.58
C TYR A 137 9.30 -17.23 -1.11
N VAL A 138 10.07 -18.11 -0.48
CA VAL A 138 11.43 -17.80 0.01
C VAL A 138 12.39 -18.81 -0.61
N GLY A 139 13.40 -18.31 -1.34
CA GLY A 139 14.35 -19.17 -2.05
C GLY A 139 15.56 -18.40 -2.54
N GLN A 140 16.09 -18.80 -3.69
CA GLN A 140 17.26 -18.17 -4.32
C GLN A 140 17.00 -17.72 -5.77
N VAL A 141 15.79 -17.96 -6.29
CA VAL A 141 15.42 -17.63 -7.68
C VAL A 141 14.62 -16.34 -7.74
N ALA A 142 14.82 -15.58 -8.81
CA ALA A 142 14.04 -14.38 -9.07
C ALA A 142 12.55 -14.69 -9.29
N CYS A 143 11.69 -13.69 -9.05
CA CYS A 143 10.24 -13.90 -9.05
C CYS A 143 9.68 -14.29 -10.43
N ASN A 144 10.36 -13.90 -11.51
CA ASN A 144 10.02 -14.31 -12.87
C ASN A 144 10.35 -15.79 -13.19
N ALA A 145 11.09 -16.46 -12.30
CA ALA A 145 11.51 -17.85 -12.43
C ALA A 145 10.86 -18.76 -11.36
N LEU A 146 9.77 -18.31 -10.71
CA LEU A 146 9.02 -19.14 -9.77
C LEU A 146 8.39 -20.34 -10.47
N GLY A 147 8.99 -21.51 -10.26
CA GLY A 147 8.50 -22.79 -10.76
C GLY A 147 7.58 -23.51 -9.77
N SER A 148 7.20 -24.73 -10.08
CA SER A 148 6.44 -25.61 -9.18
C SER A 148 7.20 -26.01 -7.91
N THR A 149 8.53 -25.89 -7.91
CA THR A 149 9.43 -26.32 -6.82
C THR A 149 9.82 -25.21 -5.84
N SER A 150 9.38 -23.97 -6.05
CA SER A 150 9.64 -22.87 -5.11
C SER A 150 9.00 -23.15 -3.76
N ILE A 151 9.74 -22.95 -2.66
CA ILE A 151 9.24 -23.14 -1.29
C ILE A 151 8.17 -22.08 -1.03
N ALA A 152 6.91 -22.51 -0.92
CA ALA A 152 5.83 -21.67 -0.44
C ALA A 152 5.95 -21.58 1.10
N ALA A 153 6.47 -20.44 1.58
CA ALA A 153 6.67 -20.19 3.00
C ALA A 153 5.38 -19.72 3.70
N ALA A 154 4.45 -19.13 2.93
CA ALA A 154 3.08 -18.83 3.36
C ALA A 154 2.13 -18.90 2.15
N SER A 155 0.90 -19.36 2.37
CA SER A 155 -0.12 -19.48 1.32
C SER A 155 -1.44 -18.83 1.75
N GLY A 156 -2.07 -18.06 0.86
CA GLY A 156 -3.36 -17.42 1.11
C GLY A 156 -3.35 -16.43 2.28
N LEU A 157 -2.21 -15.81 2.56
CA LEU A 157 -2.00 -14.89 3.67
C LEU A 157 -2.86 -13.64 3.50
N SER A 158 -3.84 -13.44 4.38
CA SER A 158 -4.76 -12.30 4.37
C SER A 158 -4.65 -11.47 5.65
N THR A 159 -5.17 -10.23 5.65
CA THR A 159 -5.27 -9.41 6.87
C THR A 159 -6.12 -10.05 7.95
N SER A 160 -7.24 -10.68 7.58
CA SER A 160 -8.14 -11.34 8.53
C SER A 160 -7.50 -12.53 9.25
N THR A 161 -6.47 -13.14 8.66
CA THR A 161 -5.81 -14.32 9.23
C THR A 161 -4.49 -13.97 9.90
N SER A 162 -3.78 -12.93 9.44
CA SER A 162 -2.38 -12.73 9.80
C SER A 162 -2.03 -11.42 10.51
N ALA A 163 -2.89 -10.39 10.42
CA ALA A 163 -2.59 -9.11 11.06
C ALA A 163 -2.69 -9.23 12.59
N THR A 164 -3.62 -10.03 13.11
CA THR A 164 -3.76 -10.31 14.55
C THR A 164 -3.15 -11.64 14.98
N SER A 165 -2.86 -12.54 14.03
CA SER A 165 -2.29 -13.86 14.28
C SER A 165 -1.25 -14.21 13.19
N PRO A 166 0.01 -13.77 13.32
CA PRO A 166 1.06 -14.07 12.35
C PRO A 166 1.15 -15.57 12.03
N THR A 167 1.75 -15.93 10.89
CA THR A 167 2.03 -17.35 10.62
C THR A 167 2.92 -17.96 11.71
N ALA A 168 2.93 -19.29 11.80
CA ALA A 168 3.97 -19.98 12.55
C ALA A 168 5.37 -19.65 11.98
N TYR A 169 6.40 -19.77 12.83
CA TYR A 169 7.79 -19.63 12.40
C TYR A 169 8.22 -20.81 11.53
N THR A 170 8.83 -20.48 10.40
CA THR A 170 9.55 -21.43 9.55
C THR A 170 11.05 -21.27 9.77
N THR A 171 11.76 -22.38 9.89
CA THR A 171 13.22 -22.36 10.06
C THR A 171 13.92 -22.38 8.70
N PHE A 172 14.91 -21.51 8.53
CA PHE A 172 15.76 -21.39 7.37
C PHE A 172 17.23 -21.51 7.80
N GLY A 173 18.12 -21.79 6.84
CA GLY A 173 19.54 -21.55 7.07
C GLY A 173 19.81 -20.04 7.23
N ALA A 174 20.83 -19.67 7.98
CA ALA A 174 21.33 -18.31 7.92
C ALA A 174 21.91 -18.05 6.51
N GLY A 175 21.60 -16.90 5.91
CA GLY A 175 22.02 -16.60 4.54
C GLY A 175 21.16 -15.53 3.88
N THR A 176 21.38 -15.33 2.58
CA THR A 176 20.63 -14.38 1.76
C THR A 176 19.63 -15.12 0.86
N TYR A 177 18.41 -14.60 0.83
CA TYR A 177 17.27 -15.19 0.12
C TYR A 177 16.65 -14.18 -0.84
N HIS A 178 16.15 -14.70 -1.95
CA HIS A 178 15.19 -14.00 -2.80
C HIS A 178 13.79 -14.26 -2.23
N VAL A 179 13.03 -13.21 -1.93
CA VAL A 179 11.65 -13.32 -1.46
C VAL A 179 10.69 -12.76 -2.48
N CYS A 180 9.70 -13.58 -2.84
CA CYS A 180 8.66 -13.20 -3.79
C CYS A 180 7.31 -13.27 -3.12
N VAL A 181 6.55 -12.19 -3.22
CA VAL A 181 5.15 -12.15 -2.82
C VAL A 181 4.31 -12.08 -4.08
N THR A 182 3.32 -12.95 -4.20
CA THR A 182 2.41 -12.98 -5.34
C THR A 182 0.97 -12.87 -4.88
N ALA A 183 0.05 -12.55 -5.77
CA ALA A 183 -1.35 -12.80 -5.49
C ALA A 183 -1.55 -14.29 -5.15
N ALA A 184 -2.48 -14.58 -4.23
CA ALA A 184 -2.77 -15.94 -3.83
C ALA A 184 -3.11 -16.82 -5.04
N ASN A 185 -2.43 -17.96 -5.16
CA ASN A 185 -2.57 -18.93 -6.23
C ASN A 185 -2.20 -18.43 -7.65
N VAL A 186 -1.55 -17.26 -7.79
CA VAL A 186 -1.18 -16.69 -9.11
C VAL A 186 0.28 -16.23 -9.09
N LYS A 187 1.22 -17.14 -9.34
CA LYS A 187 2.67 -16.86 -9.30
C LYS A 187 3.16 -15.77 -10.26
N SER A 188 2.44 -15.55 -11.36
CA SER A 188 2.77 -14.50 -12.34
C SER A 188 2.35 -13.10 -11.91
N ASP A 189 1.46 -12.96 -10.92
CA ASP A 189 1.06 -11.67 -10.35
C ASP A 189 1.96 -11.35 -9.16
N VAL A 190 3.16 -10.86 -9.44
CA VAL A 190 4.15 -10.46 -8.43
C VAL A 190 3.74 -9.13 -7.81
N ARG A 191 3.65 -9.10 -6.48
CA ARG A 191 3.26 -7.93 -5.68
C ARG A 191 4.39 -7.36 -4.85
N LEU A 192 5.46 -8.12 -4.62
CA LEU A 192 6.74 -7.66 -4.08
C LEU A 192 7.85 -8.63 -4.51
N ASP A 193 8.98 -8.06 -4.88
CA ASP A 193 10.23 -8.75 -5.20
C ASP A 193 11.33 -8.16 -4.30
N ILE A 194 11.82 -8.97 -3.35
CA ILE A 194 12.98 -8.64 -2.51
C ILE A 194 14.17 -9.48 -3.02
N PRO A 195 15.12 -8.89 -3.75
CA PRO A 195 16.20 -9.65 -4.37
C PRO A 195 17.24 -10.20 -3.38
N ALA A 196 17.35 -9.58 -2.20
CA ALA A 196 18.32 -9.98 -1.18
C ALA A 196 17.81 -9.67 0.24
N LEU A 197 17.03 -10.59 0.80
CA LEU A 197 16.70 -10.61 2.23
C LEU A 197 17.78 -11.40 2.98
N THR A 198 18.46 -10.78 3.94
CA THR A 198 19.45 -11.48 4.77
C THR A 198 18.82 -11.97 6.07
N LEU A 199 18.98 -13.26 6.36
CA LEU A 199 18.66 -13.87 7.63
C LEU A 199 19.96 -14.21 8.38
N GLY A 200 20.18 -13.56 9.52
CA GLY A 200 21.35 -13.74 10.35
C GLY A 200 21.34 -15.03 11.18
N ASN A 201 22.52 -15.44 11.65
CA ASN A 201 22.65 -16.59 12.55
C ASN A 201 21.82 -16.39 13.83
N GLN A 202 20.97 -17.36 14.15
CA GLN A 202 20.06 -17.36 15.29
C GLN A 202 19.03 -16.22 15.29
N GLN A 203 18.81 -15.56 14.16
CA GLN A 203 17.82 -14.50 14.05
C GLN A 203 16.41 -15.08 14.11
N VAL A 204 15.53 -14.41 14.85
CA VAL A 204 14.08 -14.59 14.77
C VAL A 204 13.48 -13.30 14.18
N ALA A 205 12.73 -13.42 13.10
CA ALA A 205 12.17 -12.27 12.40
C ALA A 205 10.72 -12.48 11.95
N THR A 206 10.00 -11.37 11.84
CA THR A 206 8.70 -11.28 11.17
C THR A 206 8.85 -10.43 9.91
N LEU A 207 8.48 -10.95 8.75
CA LEU A 207 8.29 -10.14 7.54
C LEU A 207 6.84 -9.66 7.51
N VAL A 208 6.66 -8.36 7.78
CA VAL A 208 5.37 -7.69 7.69
C VAL A 208 5.21 -7.11 6.29
N LEU A 209 4.15 -7.52 5.60
CA LEU A 209 3.78 -6.98 4.29
C LEU A 209 2.86 -5.79 4.49
N THR A 210 3.36 -4.60 4.18
CA THR A 210 2.66 -3.33 4.37
C THR A 210 2.17 -2.79 3.03
N ARG A 211 1.15 -1.94 3.06
CA ARG A 211 0.58 -1.40 1.83
C ARG A 211 1.58 -0.51 1.10
N SER A 212 1.36 -0.35 -0.20
CA SER A 212 2.07 0.64 -1.03
C SER A 212 1.09 1.68 -1.57
N SER A 213 1.60 2.73 -2.21
CA SER A 213 0.79 3.81 -2.77
C SER A 213 -0.10 3.39 -3.94
N GLY A 214 0.26 2.33 -4.69
CA GLY A 214 -0.51 1.85 -5.84
C GLY A 214 -1.72 0.98 -5.47
N GLY A 215 -1.91 0.64 -4.21
CA GLY A 215 -3.09 -0.12 -3.77
C GLY A 215 -3.15 -1.59 -4.22
N VAL A 216 -2.09 -2.15 -4.80
CA VAL A 216 -1.98 -3.60 -5.10
C VAL A 216 -0.62 -4.17 -4.77
N LEU A 217 0.45 -3.43 -5.06
CA LEU A 217 1.79 -3.81 -4.61
C LEU A 217 1.89 -3.73 -3.08
N VAL A 218 2.82 -4.46 -2.50
CA VAL A 218 3.13 -4.40 -1.07
C VAL A 218 4.60 -4.04 -0.86
N ASN A 219 4.91 -3.45 0.28
CA ASN A 219 6.27 -3.30 0.78
C ASN A 219 6.55 -4.39 1.82
N GLY A 220 7.82 -4.64 2.11
CA GLY A 220 8.24 -5.47 3.24
C GLY A 220 8.77 -4.63 4.39
N LEU A 221 8.56 -5.10 5.61
CA LEU A 221 9.19 -4.60 6.82
C LEU A 221 9.67 -5.80 7.65
N VAL A 222 10.97 -5.93 7.80
CA VAL A 222 11.58 -7.03 8.57
C VAL A 222 11.72 -6.57 10.01
N VAL A 223 10.90 -7.13 10.89
CA VAL A 223 10.94 -6.88 12.34
C VAL A 223 11.76 -7.99 12.97
N SER A 224 13.00 -7.70 13.35
CA SER A 224 13.82 -8.64 14.12
C SER A 224 13.38 -8.61 15.56
N GLN A 225 13.10 -9.79 16.12
CA GLN A 225 12.74 -9.95 17.52
C GLN A 225 13.81 -9.29 18.40
N ARG A 226 13.40 -8.40 19.32
CA ARG A 226 14.33 -7.67 20.23
C ARG A 226 15.47 -6.93 19.53
N GLY A 227 15.30 -6.59 18.26
CA GLY A 227 16.35 -6.02 17.42
C GLY A 227 15.84 -5.00 16.41
N ALA A 228 16.62 -4.76 15.36
CA ALA A 228 16.30 -3.74 14.38
C ALA A 228 15.03 -4.04 13.56
N VAL A 229 14.36 -2.97 13.14
CA VAL A 229 13.33 -3.00 12.11
C VAL A 229 13.94 -2.47 10.81
N THR A 230 13.85 -3.24 9.73
CA THR A 230 14.48 -2.93 8.44
C THR A 230 13.44 -2.91 7.33
N PRO A 231 13.17 -1.74 6.71
CA PRO A 231 12.31 -1.65 5.54
C PRO A 231 12.92 -2.36 4.31
N SER A 232 12.07 -3.07 3.58
CA SER A 232 12.34 -3.65 2.27
C SER A 232 11.32 -3.09 1.28
N ALA A 233 11.59 -1.89 0.76
CA ALA A 233 10.70 -1.20 -0.16
C ALA A 233 10.51 -1.98 -1.47
N ASN A 234 9.34 -1.84 -2.09
CA ASN A 234 9.08 -2.46 -3.38
C ASN A 234 9.85 -1.76 -4.51
N LEU A 235 10.73 -2.46 -5.20
CA LEU A 235 11.52 -1.86 -6.29
C LEU A 235 10.78 -1.82 -7.63
N SER A 236 9.48 -2.11 -7.64
CA SER A 236 8.64 -2.09 -8.83
C SER A 236 7.59 -0.98 -8.77
N THR A 237 7.17 -0.55 -9.95
CA THR A 237 6.01 0.30 -10.21
C THR A 237 5.11 -0.42 -11.19
N ARG A 238 3.79 -0.32 -11.06
CA ARG A 238 2.90 -0.81 -12.12
C ARG A 238 2.60 0.31 -13.10
N VAL A 239 2.78 0.06 -14.38
CA VAL A 239 2.53 1.04 -15.44
C VAL A 239 1.53 0.47 -16.42
N ARG A 240 0.54 1.28 -16.81
CA ARG A 240 -0.32 1.01 -17.96
C ARG A 240 -0.18 2.09 -19.01
N VAL A 241 -0.57 1.76 -20.23
CA VAL A 241 -0.61 2.70 -21.35
C VAL A 241 -2.05 2.92 -21.74
N VAL A 242 -2.42 4.19 -21.87
CA VAL A 242 -3.69 4.63 -22.46
C VAL A 242 -3.36 5.39 -23.73
N THR A 243 -4.03 5.06 -24.82
CA THR A 243 -3.84 5.72 -26.11
C THR A 243 -5.08 6.53 -26.45
N SER A 244 -4.86 7.74 -26.95
CA SER A 244 -5.86 8.59 -27.58
C SER A 244 -5.15 9.40 -28.66
N THR A 245 -4.86 8.74 -29.78
CA THR A 245 -4.11 9.32 -30.91
C THR A 245 -5.06 9.82 -32.00
N LEU A 246 -4.58 10.71 -32.87
CA LEU A 246 -5.43 11.40 -33.84
C LEU A 246 -5.98 10.50 -34.95
N ALA A 247 -5.18 9.56 -35.48
CA ALA A 247 -5.61 8.72 -36.59
C ALA A 247 -6.13 7.36 -36.08
N THR A 248 -7.35 7.00 -36.46
CA THR A 248 -8.00 5.75 -36.02
C THR A 248 -7.26 4.48 -36.45
N THR A 249 -6.37 4.58 -37.44
CA THR A 249 -5.53 3.48 -37.93
C THR A 249 -4.23 3.31 -37.14
N ASP A 250 -3.91 4.24 -36.23
CA ASP A 250 -2.67 4.25 -35.47
C ASP A 250 -2.45 2.94 -34.68
N LYS A 251 -1.18 2.60 -34.53
CA LYS A 251 -0.68 1.49 -33.72
C LYS A 251 0.44 1.98 -32.82
N VAL A 252 0.22 1.87 -31.52
CA VAL A 252 1.12 2.40 -30.50
C VAL A 252 1.76 1.24 -29.75
N SER A 253 3.09 1.21 -29.75
CA SER A 253 3.91 0.35 -28.91
C SER A 253 4.71 1.20 -27.95
N VAL A 254 4.72 0.84 -26.67
CA VAL A 254 5.40 1.60 -25.62
C VAL A 254 6.27 0.66 -24.81
N ALA A 255 7.53 1.05 -24.58
CA ALA A 255 8.39 0.41 -23.61
C ALA A 255 8.85 1.42 -22.55
N VAL A 256 8.94 0.95 -21.31
CA VAL A 256 9.32 1.73 -20.13
C VAL A 256 10.45 1.00 -19.42
N ASN A 257 11.57 1.67 -19.21
CA ASN A 257 12.76 1.10 -18.57
C ASN A 257 13.20 -0.23 -19.21
N GLY A 258 13.06 -0.35 -20.53
CA GLY A 258 13.37 -1.55 -21.31
C GLY A 258 12.27 -2.61 -21.34
N THR A 259 11.20 -2.48 -20.53
CA THR A 259 10.06 -3.42 -20.51
C THR A 259 8.98 -2.97 -21.49
N ALA A 260 8.57 -3.85 -22.41
CA ALA A 260 7.42 -3.58 -23.28
C ALA A 260 6.11 -3.58 -22.49
N ILE A 261 5.41 -2.44 -22.49
CA ILE A 261 4.14 -2.26 -21.75
C ILE A 261 2.94 -2.40 -22.69
N ALA A 262 3.04 -1.82 -23.88
CA ALA A 262 2.04 -1.89 -24.94
C ALA A 262 2.66 -2.37 -26.25
N THR A 263 1.92 -3.17 -27.01
CA THR A 263 2.32 -3.66 -28.32
C THR A 263 1.15 -3.52 -29.27
N ASN A 264 1.31 -2.70 -30.31
CA ASN A 264 0.31 -2.45 -31.36
C ASN A 264 -1.08 -2.07 -30.83
N TYR A 265 -1.16 -1.29 -29.75
CA TYR A 265 -2.43 -0.79 -29.24
C TYR A 265 -3.10 0.12 -30.28
N PRO A 266 -4.44 0.02 -30.47
CA PRO A 266 -5.15 0.90 -31.39
C PRO A 266 -5.20 2.34 -30.87
N ALA A 267 -5.74 3.24 -31.70
CA ALA A 267 -5.72 4.68 -31.45
C ALA A 267 -6.38 5.11 -30.13
N ALA A 268 -7.49 4.46 -29.77
CA ALA A 268 -8.17 4.60 -28.47
C ALA A 268 -8.15 3.25 -27.74
N ASN A 269 -7.33 3.13 -26.69
CA ASN A 269 -7.18 1.88 -25.93
C ASN A 269 -6.77 2.13 -24.48
N ILE A 270 -7.18 1.24 -23.59
CA ILE A 270 -6.76 1.24 -22.19
C ILE A 270 -6.08 -0.10 -21.89
N GLY A 271 -4.78 -0.08 -21.68
CA GLY A 271 -3.98 -1.25 -21.34
C GLY A 271 -4.22 -1.77 -19.93
N GLY A 272 -3.72 -2.98 -19.67
CA GLY A 272 -3.52 -3.47 -18.31
C GLY A 272 -2.23 -2.92 -17.70
N TYR A 273 -2.14 -2.96 -16.38
CA TYR A 273 -0.91 -2.65 -15.65
C TYR A 273 0.14 -3.75 -15.83
N ARG A 274 1.41 -3.36 -15.95
CA ARG A 274 2.58 -4.26 -15.99
C ARG A 274 3.68 -3.69 -15.09
N LEU A 275 4.49 -4.58 -14.51
CA LEU A 275 5.61 -4.16 -13.66
C LEU A 275 6.75 -3.58 -14.48
N VAL A 276 7.33 -2.52 -13.97
CA VAL A 276 8.62 -1.94 -14.39
C VAL A 276 9.46 -1.67 -13.17
N THR A 277 10.77 -1.54 -13.36
CA THR A 277 11.67 -1.06 -12.29
C THR A 277 11.31 0.37 -11.90
N ALA A 278 11.13 0.61 -10.60
CA ALA A 278 10.91 1.94 -10.03
C ALA A 278 12.14 2.84 -10.20
N GLY A 279 11.96 4.16 -10.16
CA GLY A 279 13.02 5.16 -10.34
C GLY A 279 12.81 6.02 -11.58
N THR A 280 13.90 6.47 -12.21
CA THR A 280 13.84 7.32 -13.41
C THR A 280 13.09 6.61 -14.54
N LEU A 281 12.22 7.35 -15.25
CA LEU A 281 11.48 6.83 -16.40
C LEU A 281 12.27 7.06 -17.69
N ALA A 282 12.55 5.98 -18.41
CA ALA A 282 12.96 5.99 -19.80
C ALA A 282 11.83 5.39 -20.65
N VAL A 283 11.12 6.24 -21.40
CA VAL A 283 9.96 5.84 -22.20
C VAL A 283 10.26 5.93 -23.69
N THR A 284 9.89 4.89 -24.43
CA THR A 284 9.87 4.91 -25.88
C THR A 284 8.45 4.72 -26.40
N VAL A 285 8.10 5.44 -27.46
CA VAL A 285 6.86 5.27 -28.22
C VAL A 285 7.24 4.93 -29.65
N ASN A 286 6.81 3.75 -30.13
CA ASN A 286 7.19 3.20 -31.43
C ASN A 286 8.72 3.18 -31.69
N GLY A 287 9.50 2.95 -30.63
CA GLY A 287 10.96 2.92 -30.68
C GLY A 287 11.65 4.28 -30.57
N ALA A 288 10.92 5.40 -30.66
CA ALA A 288 11.47 6.73 -30.43
C ALA A 288 11.41 7.10 -28.95
N SER A 289 12.49 7.66 -28.40
CA SER A 289 12.50 8.18 -27.03
C SER A 289 11.55 9.37 -26.90
N VAL A 290 10.78 9.40 -25.83
CA VAL A 290 9.88 10.53 -25.51
C VAL A 290 10.31 11.13 -24.17
N ASP A 291 10.43 12.46 -24.14
CA ASP A 291 10.73 13.19 -22.91
C ASP A 291 9.52 13.17 -21.97
N VAL A 292 9.77 12.78 -20.72
CA VAL A 292 8.79 12.72 -19.63
C VAL A 292 9.11 13.74 -18.52
N GLY A 293 10.05 14.65 -18.78
CA GLY A 293 10.49 15.67 -17.84
C GLY A 293 11.05 15.04 -16.56
N THR A 294 10.59 15.51 -15.40
CA THR A 294 11.04 15.06 -14.08
C THR A 294 10.19 13.91 -13.52
N ALA A 295 9.27 13.34 -14.31
CA ALA A 295 8.43 12.25 -13.84
C ALA A 295 9.27 11.00 -13.51
N ASN A 296 8.86 10.28 -12.48
CA ASN A 296 9.50 9.04 -12.05
C ASN A 296 8.46 7.92 -11.87
N ALA A 297 8.95 6.70 -11.84
CA ALA A 297 8.22 5.49 -11.47
C ALA A 297 8.28 5.34 -9.94
N PRO A 298 7.20 5.65 -9.20
CA PRO A 298 7.21 5.56 -7.74
C PRO A 298 7.30 4.10 -7.27
N SER A 299 8.17 3.82 -6.30
CA SER A 299 8.25 2.53 -5.62
C SER A 299 6.88 2.14 -5.06
N GLY A 300 6.40 0.96 -5.46
CA GLY A 300 5.10 0.43 -5.06
C GLY A 300 3.89 1.19 -5.63
N GLY A 301 4.09 2.19 -6.48
CA GLY A 301 3.02 3.00 -7.04
C GLY A 301 2.51 2.49 -8.38
N ASP A 302 1.48 3.18 -8.88
CA ASP A 302 0.86 2.94 -10.17
C ASP A 302 0.91 4.19 -11.05
N LEU A 303 1.14 4.00 -12.35
CA LEU A 303 1.17 5.07 -13.34
C LEU A 303 0.32 4.75 -14.58
N THR A 304 -0.35 5.78 -15.08
CA THR A 304 -0.93 5.83 -16.42
C THR A 304 -0.04 6.67 -17.32
N LEU A 305 0.45 6.05 -18.39
CA LEU A 305 1.08 6.73 -19.51
C LEU A 305 0.02 7.01 -20.58
N LEU A 306 -0.43 8.26 -20.65
CA LEU A 306 -1.42 8.70 -21.61
C LEU A 306 -0.71 9.25 -22.86
N VAL A 307 -0.79 8.50 -23.96
CA VAL A 307 -0.22 8.83 -25.27
C VAL A 307 -1.28 9.53 -26.11
N THR A 308 -1.03 10.79 -26.48
CA THR A 308 -1.97 11.63 -27.24
C THR A 308 -1.33 12.38 -28.40
N GLY A 309 -2.17 12.99 -29.24
CA GLY A 309 -1.74 13.79 -30.38
C GLY A 309 -1.39 12.97 -31.62
N ASP A 310 -0.57 13.58 -32.47
CA ASP A 310 -0.04 12.98 -33.69
C ASP A 310 1.08 12.00 -33.34
N LEU A 311 1.03 10.77 -33.86
CA LEU A 311 2.02 9.75 -33.58
C LEU A 311 3.40 10.06 -34.20
N ALA A 312 3.49 11.00 -35.14
CA ALA A 312 4.76 11.55 -35.62
C ALA A 312 5.44 12.47 -34.60
N SER A 313 4.70 12.97 -33.61
CA SER A 313 5.21 13.81 -32.51
C SER A 313 4.35 13.57 -31.25
N PRO A 314 4.43 12.36 -30.67
CA PRO A 314 3.50 11.95 -29.63
C PRO A 314 3.68 12.81 -28.38
N LYS A 315 2.55 13.22 -27.79
CA LYS A 315 2.53 13.81 -26.46
C LYS A 315 2.32 12.70 -25.44
N LEU A 316 3.10 12.74 -24.36
CA LEU A 316 3.03 11.76 -23.30
C LEU A 316 2.76 12.47 -21.98
N SER A 317 1.65 12.11 -21.33
CA SER A 317 1.35 12.55 -19.97
C SER A 317 1.59 11.38 -19.01
N VAL A 318 2.33 11.65 -17.93
CA VAL A 318 2.57 10.69 -16.84
C VAL A 318 1.63 11.04 -15.69
N ILE A 319 0.66 10.17 -15.42
CA ILE A 319 -0.37 10.39 -14.41
C ILE A 319 -0.15 9.37 -13.29
N THR A 320 0.01 9.85 -12.06
CA THR A 320 0.03 8.98 -10.88
C THR A 320 -1.38 8.47 -10.60
N ASP A 321 -1.50 7.15 -10.45
CA ASP A 321 -2.75 6.50 -10.14
C ASP A 321 -2.85 6.19 -8.65
N ASP A 322 -3.98 6.59 -8.05
CA ASP A 322 -4.39 6.12 -6.72
C ASP A 322 -5.44 5.02 -6.89
N ASN A 323 -4.99 3.76 -6.88
CA ASN A 323 -5.88 2.60 -6.92
C ASN A 323 -6.10 1.99 -5.52
N THR A 324 -5.82 2.75 -4.45
CA THR A 324 -6.21 2.34 -3.10
C THR A 324 -7.74 2.40 -2.97
N PRO A 325 -8.41 1.40 -2.39
CA PRO A 325 -9.85 1.41 -2.20
C PRO A 325 -10.26 2.54 -1.25
N SER A 326 -11.49 3.04 -1.41
CA SER A 326 -12.13 3.81 -0.34
C SER A 326 -12.43 2.90 0.84
N THR A 327 -12.36 3.47 2.02
CA THR A 327 -12.63 2.82 3.31
C THR A 327 -13.81 3.45 4.04
N GLY A 328 -14.42 4.48 3.44
CA GLY A 328 -15.67 5.05 3.92
C GLY A 328 -16.80 4.05 3.77
N VAL A 329 -17.62 3.89 4.81
CA VAL A 329 -18.79 3.00 4.77
C VAL A 329 -19.92 3.60 3.93
N ALA A 330 -20.10 4.93 4.00
CA ALA A 330 -21.12 5.65 3.22
C ALA A 330 -20.72 5.82 1.74
N GLU A 331 -19.45 6.17 1.51
CA GLU A 331 -18.90 6.45 0.17
C GLU A 331 -17.76 5.45 -0.17
N PRO A 332 -18.06 4.16 -0.39
CA PRO A 332 -17.06 3.10 -0.49
C PRO A 332 -16.43 2.97 -1.89
N VAL A 333 -16.76 3.83 -2.84
CA VAL A 333 -16.26 3.78 -4.23
C VAL A 333 -15.40 5.00 -4.51
N LYS A 334 -14.30 4.87 -5.26
CA LYS A 334 -13.60 6.03 -5.82
C LYS A 334 -13.96 6.20 -7.29
N LEU A 335 -14.20 7.43 -7.72
CA LEU A 335 -14.48 7.78 -9.12
C LEU A 335 -13.64 9.00 -9.53
N ARG A 336 -13.06 8.95 -10.73
CA ARG A 336 -12.32 10.07 -11.33
C ARG A 336 -12.39 10.08 -12.85
N LEU A 337 -11.89 11.15 -13.43
CA LEU A 337 -11.78 11.37 -14.88
C LEU A 337 -10.32 11.49 -15.30
N ILE A 338 -9.97 10.93 -16.46
CA ILE A 338 -8.77 11.27 -17.23
C ILE A 338 -9.20 11.82 -18.59
N ASN A 339 -8.74 13.03 -18.92
CA ASN A 339 -9.07 13.69 -20.18
C ASN A 339 -7.93 13.53 -21.20
N GLY A 340 -8.19 12.75 -22.24
CA GLY A 340 -7.31 12.56 -23.40
C GLY A 340 -7.91 13.05 -24.72
N VAL A 341 -8.91 13.93 -24.71
CA VAL A 341 -9.61 14.36 -25.93
C VAL A 341 -8.76 15.34 -26.74
N ASN A 342 -8.33 14.92 -27.91
CA ASN A 342 -7.51 15.75 -28.78
C ASN A 342 -8.30 16.90 -29.38
N GLY A 343 -7.71 18.10 -29.35
CA GLY A 343 -8.23 19.29 -30.03
C GLY A 343 -9.50 19.88 -29.40
N LEU A 344 -9.90 19.43 -28.21
CA LEU A 344 -11.02 20.01 -27.47
C LEU A 344 -10.57 21.31 -26.78
N SER A 345 -11.35 22.38 -26.91
CA SER A 345 -11.14 23.63 -26.18
C SER A 345 -11.76 23.55 -24.78
N GLY A 346 -11.03 24.01 -23.75
CA GLY A 346 -11.47 23.92 -22.35
C GLY A 346 -11.29 22.53 -21.76
N GLY A 347 -11.70 22.34 -20.50
CA GLY A 347 -11.64 21.05 -19.81
C GLY A 347 -12.89 20.20 -19.97
N VAL A 348 -12.87 19.03 -19.33
CA VAL A 348 -14.00 18.10 -19.27
C VAL A 348 -14.45 17.98 -17.82
N THR A 349 -15.75 18.11 -17.59
CA THR A 349 -16.38 17.92 -16.28
C THR A 349 -17.06 16.56 -16.24
N LEU A 350 -16.73 15.75 -15.23
CA LEU A 350 -17.36 14.48 -14.92
C LEU A 350 -18.47 14.69 -13.89
N THR A 351 -19.65 14.15 -14.16
CA THR A 351 -20.75 14.11 -13.20
C THR A 351 -21.22 12.70 -12.91
N LEU A 352 -21.70 12.47 -11.69
CA LEU A 352 -22.44 11.30 -11.23
C LEU A 352 -23.79 11.78 -10.72
N ASP A 353 -24.89 11.34 -11.35
CA ASP A 353 -26.26 11.73 -10.98
C ASP A 353 -26.46 13.27 -10.88
N ASN A 354 -25.71 14.00 -11.73
CA ASN A 354 -25.59 15.46 -11.82
C ASN A 354 -24.66 16.14 -10.78
N ASP A 355 -24.15 15.40 -9.80
CA ASP A 355 -23.12 15.91 -8.89
C ASP A 355 -21.76 15.93 -9.59
N ILE A 356 -21.01 17.02 -9.42
CA ILE A 356 -19.70 17.19 -10.03
C ILE A 356 -18.66 16.36 -9.27
N ILE A 357 -18.02 15.44 -10.00
CA ILE A 357 -16.97 14.55 -9.49
C ILE A 357 -15.59 15.09 -9.83
N GLY A 358 -15.41 15.58 -11.06
CA GLY A 358 -14.18 16.21 -11.52
C GLY A 358 -14.54 17.41 -12.36
N ASP A 359 -14.01 18.58 -12.04
CA ASP A 359 -14.35 19.83 -12.69
C ASP A 359 -13.22 20.33 -13.60
N ASP A 360 -13.59 20.87 -14.76
CA ASP A 360 -12.71 21.47 -15.77
C ASP A 360 -11.38 20.74 -15.98
N VAL A 361 -11.43 19.41 -16.12
CA VAL A 361 -10.21 18.59 -16.22
C VAL A 361 -9.52 18.87 -17.54
N ALA A 362 -8.33 19.48 -17.47
CA ALA A 362 -7.54 19.87 -18.63
C ALA A 362 -7.10 18.66 -19.48
N PHE A 363 -6.79 18.92 -20.76
CA PHE A 363 -6.24 17.91 -21.65
C PHE A 363 -4.91 17.35 -21.12
N GLY A 364 -4.78 16.02 -21.12
CA GLY A 364 -3.58 15.31 -20.66
C GLY A 364 -3.53 15.10 -19.14
N THR A 365 -4.55 15.52 -18.38
CA THR A 365 -4.55 15.41 -16.92
C THR A 365 -5.69 14.54 -16.39
N ALA A 366 -5.69 14.32 -15.08
CA ALA A 366 -6.71 13.62 -14.34
C ALA A 366 -7.34 14.54 -13.29
N SER A 367 -8.61 14.31 -12.96
CA SER A 367 -9.18 14.87 -11.72
C SER A 367 -8.57 14.20 -10.49
N ALA A 368 -8.67 14.86 -9.34
CA ALA A 368 -8.57 14.17 -8.07
C ALA A 368 -9.67 13.10 -7.98
N PRO A 369 -9.42 11.95 -7.32
CA PRO A 369 -10.48 10.98 -7.06
C PRO A 369 -11.45 11.51 -6.01
N MET A 370 -12.75 11.32 -6.27
CA MET A 370 -13.80 11.56 -5.29
C MET A 370 -14.33 10.22 -4.78
N THR A 371 -14.65 10.15 -3.48
CA THR A 371 -15.38 9.01 -2.92
C THR A 371 -16.88 9.20 -3.14
N VAL A 372 -17.55 8.16 -3.63
CA VAL A 372 -18.99 8.15 -3.93
C VAL A 372 -19.67 6.90 -3.34
N ALA A 373 -20.98 6.96 -3.17
CA ALA A 373 -21.80 5.86 -2.71
C ALA A 373 -21.75 4.68 -3.71
N ALA A 374 -21.94 3.47 -3.20
CA ALA A 374 -22.16 2.32 -4.07
C ALA A 374 -23.54 2.42 -4.75
N SER A 375 -23.66 1.86 -5.95
CA SER A 375 -24.92 1.82 -6.70
C SER A 375 -25.18 0.42 -7.25
N ASP A 376 -26.46 0.06 -7.39
CA ASP A 376 -26.90 -1.16 -8.09
C ASP A 376 -27.76 -0.77 -9.29
N LYS A 377 -27.11 -0.63 -10.45
CA LYS A 377 -27.74 -0.27 -11.73
C LYS A 377 -28.60 0.99 -11.68
N SER A 378 -28.18 1.99 -10.91
CA SER A 378 -28.92 3.24 -10.76
C SER A 378 -28.10 4.49 -11.11
N ALA A 379 -26.77 4.36 -11.23
CA ALA A 379 -25.89 5.50 -11.43
C ALA A 379 -25.88 5.95 -12.90
N THR A 380 -26.01 7.26 -13.10
CA THR A 380 -25.77 7.94 -14.38
C THR A 380 -24.46 8.69 -14.32
N ILE A 381 -23.55 8.38 -15.24
CA ILE A 381 -22.23 9.01 -15.32
C ILE A 381 -22.12 9.74 -16.65
N ALA A 382 -21.74 11.03 -16.62
CA ALA A 382 -21.62 11.84 -17.82
C ALA A 382 -20.33 12.65 -17.85
N ALA A 383 -19.75 12.80 -19.04
CA ALA A 383 -18.63 13.70 -19.30
C ALA A 383 -19.11 14.84 -20.21
N ASN A 384 -18.85 16.07 -19.79
CA ASN A 384 -19.33 17.28 -20.45
C ASN A 384 -18.19 18.26 -20.72
N ASN A 385 -18.29 19.05 -21.79
CA ASN A 385 -17.44 20.22 -22.03
C ASN A 385 -18.34 21.46 -22.00
N GLY A 386 -18.31 22.20 -20.89
CA GLY A 386 -19.33 23.20 -20.61
C GLY A 386 -20.73 22.57 -20.62
N SER A 387 -21.64 23.09 -21.44
CA SER A 387 -23.00 22.55 -21.61
C SER A 387 -23.09 21.40 -22.62
N ASN A 388 -22.00 21.04 -23.30
CA ASN A 388 -22.02 20.02 -24.34
C ASN A 388 -21.77 18.65 -23.73
N LEU A 389 -22.74 17.74 -23.87
CA LEU A 389 -22.59 16.35 -23.49
C LEU A 389 -21.64 15.64 -24.47
N LEU A 390 -20.50 15.14 -23.97
CA LEU A 390 -19.55 14.38 -24.78
C LEU A 390 -19.83 12.88 -24.74
N TRP A 391 -20.21 12.38 -23.57
CA TRP A 391 -20.46 10.96 -23.31
C TRP A 391 -21.35 10.77 -22.09
N GLN A 392 -22.21 9.75 -22.11
CA GLN A 392 -23.03 9.36 -20.98
C GLN A 392 -23.21 7.84 -20.95
N THR A 393 -23.33 7.30 -19.74
CA THR A 393 -23.84 5.96 -19.49
C THR A 393 -24.81 5.98 -18.31
N THR A 394 -25.85 5.14 -18.37
CA THR A 394 -26.88 5.02 -17.34
C THR A 394 -26.86 3.60 -16.74
N ASP A 395 -27.63 3.40 -15.68
CA ASP A 395 -27.84 2.09 -15.06
C ASP A 395 -26.54 1.40 -14.65
N GLN A 396 -25.55 2.19 -14.21
CA GLN A 396 -24.26 1.67 -13.78
C GLN A 396 -24.32 1.11 -12.35
N THR A 397 -23.63 -0.01 -12.17
CA THR A 397 -23.32 -0.59 -10.86
C THR A 397 -21.94 -0.11 -10.42
N LEU A 398 -21.88 0.60 -9.30
CA LEU A 398 -20.66 1.01 -8.62
C LEU A 398 -20.48 0.15 -7.37
N THR A 399 -19.51 -0.76 -7.41
CA THR A 399 -19.31 -1.74 -6.34
C THR A 399 -18.39 -1.19 -5.25
N ALA A 400 -18.78 -1.38 -3.98
CA ALA A 400 -17.96 -1.00 -2.82
C ALA A 400 -16.52 -1.55 -2.90
N GLY A 401 -15.55 -0.73 -2.50
CA GLY A 401 -14.12 -1.07 -2.52
C GLY A 401 -13.47 -0.98 -3.90
N LYS A 402 -14.19 -0.50 -4.93
CA LYS A 402 -13.66 -0.35 -6.29
C LYS A 402 -13.22 1.09 -6.57
N VAL A 403 -12.28 1.20 -7.50
CA VAL A 403 -11.79 2.46 -8.05
C VAL A 403 -12.14 2.49 -9.52
N TYR A 404 -12.87 3.51 -9.93
CA TYR A 404 -13.31 3.71 -11.31
C TYR A 404 -12.65 4.94 -11.91
N THR A 405 -12.22 4.81 -13.16
CA THR A 405 -11.75 5.93 -13.97
C THR A 405 -12.57 5.99 -15.25
N VAL A 406 -13.13 7.17 -15.54
CA VAL A 406 -13.67 7.50 -16.86
C VAL A 406 -12.51 8.04 -17.70
N PHE A 407 -12.19 7.34 -18.79
CA PHE A 407 -11.22 7.79 -19.77
C PHE A 407 -11.97 8.44 -20.91
N VAL A 408 -11.89 9.77 -21.01
CA VAL A 408 -12.54 10.53 -22.09
C VAL A 408 -11.48 10.71 -23.18
N LEU A 409 -11.60 9.89 -24.23
CA LEU A 409 -10.58 9.71 -25.27
C LEU A 409 -11.10 10.15 -26.65
N GLY A 410 -10.25 10.07 -27.67
CA GLY A 410 -10.61 10.41 -29.05
C GLY A 410 -10.38 11.88 -29.36
N ASN A 411 -11.28 12.45 -30.15
CA ASN A 411 -11.32 13.88 -30.52
C ASN A 411 -12.78 14.38 -30.48
N ALA A 412 -12.99 15.65 -30.86
CA ALA A 412 -14.34 16.27 -30.85
C ALA A 412 -15.43 15.48 -31.62
N THR A 413 -15.06 14.59 -32.53
CA THR A 413 -16.01 13.76 -33.30
C THR A 413 -16.14 12.32 -32.79
N THR A 414 -15.08 11.75 -32.20
CA THR A 414 -15.07 10.33 -31.76
C THR A 414 -15.21 10.15 -30.26
N VAL A 415 -15.20 11.24 -29.48
CA VAL A 415 -15.21 11.19 -28.01
C VAL A 415 -16.35 10.36 -27.42
N GLY A 416 -17.54 10.41 -28.01
CA GLY A 416 -18.69 9.61 -27.56
C GLY A 416 -18.48 8.09 -27.70
N THR A 417 -17.74 7.62 -28.70
CA THR A 417 -17.49 6.18 -28.91
C THR A 417 -16.22 5.69 -28.22
N ASP A 418 -15.23 6.58 -28.08
CA ASP A 418 -13.91 6.25 -27.56
C ASP A 418 -13.83 6.36 -26.03
N THR A 419 -14.75 7.10 -25.41
CA THR A 419 -14.85 7.20 -23.95
C THR A 419 -15.22 5.85 -23.33
N LYS A 420 -14.57 5.51 -22.21
CA LYS A 420 -14.82 4.27 -21.45
C LYS A 420 -14.81 4.52 -19.95
N LEU A 421 -15.77 3.93 -19.24
CA LEU A 421 -15.68 3.68 -17.81
C LEU A 421 -14.90 2.37 -17.57
N ARG A 422 -13.92 2.39 -16.66
CA ARG A 422 -13.17 1.20 -16.27
C ARG A 422 -13.06 1.08 -14.76
N ALA A 423 -13.25 -0.13 -14.24
CA ALA A 423 -12.82 -0.50 -12.90
C ALA A 423 -11.32 -0.80 -12.93
N ASP A 424 -10.52 0.04 -12.26
CA ASP A 424 -9.07 -0.09 -12.16
C ASP A 424 -8.63 -1.01 -11.01
N ARG A 425 -9.59 -1.39 -10.16
CA ARG A 425 -9.45 -2.31 -9.04
C ARG A 425 -10.56 -3.35 -9.07
#